data_AF-A0A960CKJ1-F1
#
_entry.id   AF-A0A960CKJ1-F1
#
_cell.length_a   1.000
_cell.length_b   1.000
_cell.length_c   1.000
_cell.angle_alpha   90.00
_cell.angle_beta   90.00
_cell.angle_gamma   90.00
#
_symmetry.space_group_name_H-M   'P 1'
#
loop_
_entity.id
_entity.type
_entity.pdbx_description
1 polymer ?
#
loop_
_entity_poly.entity_id
_entity_poly.type
_entity_poly.pdbx_seq_one_letter_code
_entity_poly.pdbx_strand_id
1 'polypeptide(L)'
;LLMLRPTESPTLFLQQLGRGLRRSKNKGFCTVLDFVGTHRKEFRFDRRYRALLGGTRRDIERSVQQGFPFLPAGCYMHLDVKASEIVLRSLRDAIPSRWPARVEELRVVHANYPDVTLSKYLEESGLDLPDVYDGNRGWTDLCEAAGVPVAPAGPHEAPLRKALGRLLHVDDDERIAIYRRLLESSAPPVVASMPERERRLVRMLIASLGDQVLSKDQSVQDGIHLLWSHPQVRAELAQLLVELDDRVDHLHGALPAHPDVPLQVHGRYSRIEIMAAFGMGTHAKTPDWREGVREAKDELADLLAFTLDKSSGGFSPTTRYRDYAISPRLIHWESQSMTRADSETGLRYRNHESRGRSIMLFTRLRADDRAFWFLGPATYRGHVGEKPMAITWELHNPLPGDLYQSFAAAVA
;
A
#
# COMPACT_ATOMS: atom_id res chain seq x y z
N LEU A 1 12.84 37.01 -29.28
CA LEU A 1 13.82 36.12 -28.61
C LEU A 1 13.73 34.76 -29.28
N LEU A 2 14.88 34.15 -29.59
CA LEU A 2 14.96 32.79 -30.13
C LEU A 2 15.65 31.91 -29.09
N MET A 3 14.98 30.85 -28.65
CA MET A 3 15.50 29.89 -27.68
C MET A 3 15.73 28.57 -28.40
N LEU A 4 17.01 28.28 -28.67
CA LEU A 4 17.45 27.11 -29.44
C LEU A 4 18.22 26.09 -28.58
N ARG A 5 18.43 26.40 -27.29
CA ARG A 5 19.20 25.56 -26.37
C ARG A 5 18.29 24.89 -25.34
N PRO A 6 18.52 23.61 -25.02
CA PRO A 6 17.87 22.96 -23.88
C PRO A 6 18.32 23.66 -22.59
N THR A 7 17.51 24.59 -22.11
CA THR A 7 17.76 25.29 -20.84
C THR A 7 16.91 24.64 -19.77
N GLU A 8 17.50 23.70 -19.03
CA GLU A 8 16.80 22.90 -18.02
C GLU A 8 16.58 23.69 -16.71
N SER A 9 17.51 24.59 -16.37
CA SER A 9 17.40 25.44 -15.19
C SER A 9 16.26 26.46 -15.35
N PRO A 10 15.24 26.44 -14.48
CA PRO A 10 14.14 27.41 -14.54
C PRO A 10 14.64 28.84 -14.34
N THR A 11 15.63 29.03 -13.48
CA THR A 11 16.26 30.34 -13.23
C THR A 11 16.92 30.91 -14.48
N LEU A 12 17.74 30.10 -15.18
CA LEU A 12 18.37 30.55 -16.43
C LEU A 12 17.31 30.82 -17.52
N PHE A 13 16.26 30.00 -17.58
CA PHE A 13 15.16 30.24 -18.51
C PHE A 13 14.46 31.59 -18.26
N LEU A 14 14.06 31.85 -17.01
CA LEU A 14 13.42 33.12 -16.64
C LEU A 14 14.33 34.33 -16.87
N GLN A 15 15.64 34.20 -16.60
CA GLN A 15 16.61 35.26 -16.88
C GLN A 15 16.73 35.56 -18.37
N GLN A 16 16.77 34.53 -19.22
CA GLN A 16 16.81 34.69 -20.68
C GLN A 16 15.54 35.35 -21.20
N LEU A 17 14.38 34.92 -20.68
CA LEU A 17 13.09 35.52 -21.00
C LEU A 17 13.04 36.99 -20.56
N GLY A 18 13.49 37.30 -19.35
CA GLY A 18 13.50 38.62 -18.74
C GLY A 18 14.28 39.68 -19.53
N ARG A 19 15.30 39.28 -20.30
CA ARG A 19 16.01 40.20 -21.23
C ARG A 19 15.07 40.78 -22.29
N GLY A 20 14.10 39.97 -22.73
CA GLY A 20 13.06 40.38 -23.66
C GLY A 20 11.86 41.05 -23.01
N LEU A 21 11.70 41.05 -21.69
CA LEU A 21 10.51 41.66 -21.07
C LEU A 21 10.66 43.18 -20.80
N ARG A 22 11.87 43.74 -20.99
CA ARG A 22 12.10 45.18 -20.86
C ARG A 22 11.34 45.99 -21.93
N ARG A 23 10.70 47.08 -21.50
CA ARG A 23 9.95 48.02 -22.37
C ARG A 23 10.92 48.86 -23.22
N SER A 24 10.52 49.16 -24.46
CA SER A 24 11.26 50.02 -25.38
C SER A 24 10.27 50.74 -26.31
N LYS A 25 10.61 51.97 -26.75
CA LYS A 25 9.70 52.86 -27.50
C LYS A 25 9.19 52.26 -28.82
N ASN A 26 9.96 51.39 -29.47
CA ASN A 26 9.62 50.78 -30.77
C ASN A 26 9.24 49.30 -30.67
N LYS A 27 8.73 48.85 -29.52
CA LYS A 27 8.44 47.45 -29.24
C LYS A 27 7.03 47.27 -28.68
N GLY A 28 6.10 46.86 -29.54
CA GLY A 28 4.71 46.58 -29.15
C GLY A 28 4.54 45.28 -28.36
N PHE A 29 5.34 44.24 -28.68
CA PHE A 29 5.30 42.94 -28.00
C PHE A 29 6.68 42.28 -27.99
N CYS A 30 6.86 41.27 -27.14
CA CYS A 30 8.05 40.41 -27.13
C CYS A 30 7.70 39.03 -27.67
N THR A 31 7.95 38.79 -28.96
CA THR A 31 7.81 37.44 -29.53
C THR A 31 8.94 36.55 -29.04
N VAL A 32 8.59 35.40 -28.47
CA VAL A 32 9.52 34.37 -28.04
C VAL A 32 9.22 33.11 -28.85
N LEU A 33 10.23 32.60 -29.56
CA LEU A 33 10.16 31.34 -30.28
C LEU A 33 11.07 30.35 -29.57
N ASP A 34 10.47 29.35 -28.94
CA ASP A 34 11.17 28.28 -28.21
C ASP A 34 11.08 26.98 -28.99
N PHE A 35 12.24 26.50 -29.45
CA PHE A 35 12.31 25.30 -30.27
C PHE A 35 12.40 24.07 -29.36
N VAL A 36 11.27 23.38 -29.20
CA VAL A 36 11.13 22.16 -28.41
C VAL A 36 11.70 20.99 -29.20
N GLY A 37 12.90 20.54 -28.83
CA GLY A 37 13.54 19.36 -29.43
C GLY A 37 13.24 18.07 -28.67
N THR A 38 13.51 16.92 -29.29
CA THR A 38 13.63 15.63 -28.59
C THR A 38 14.88 15.66 -27.71
N HIS A 39 14.71 16.08 -26.47
CA HIS A 39 15.78 16.06 -25.47
C HIS A 39 15.91 14.68 -24.83
N ARG A 40 16.96 14.48 -24.02
CA ARG A 40 17.11 13.27 -23.20
C ARG A 40 15.90 13.14 -22.27
N LYS A 41 15.54 11.91 -21.90
CA LYS A 41 14.43 11.63 -20.97
C LYS A 41 14.51 12.43 -19.66
N GLU A 42 15.72 12.81 -19.24
CA GLU A 42 15.93 13.59 -18.03
C GLU A 42 15.47 15.07 -18.13
N PHE A 43 15.18 15.59 -19.32
CA PHE A 43 14.79 17.00 -19.48
C PHE A 43 13.39 17.26 -18.94
N ARG A 44 13.30 18.11 -17.90
CA ARG A 44 12.10 18.38 -17.10
C ARG A 44 11.35 19.65 -17.55
N PHE A 45 10.46 19.52 -18.53
CA PHE A 45 9.64 20.65 -19.02
C PHE A 45 8.71 21.23 -17.93
N ASP A 46 8.24 20.40 -16.99
CA ASP A 46 7.40 20.81 -15.87
C ASP A 46 8.02 21.94 -15.05
N ARG A 47 9.32 21.86 -14.76
CA ARG A 47 10.00 22.86 -13.93
C ARG A 47 10.04 24.24 -14.59
N ARG A 48 10.22 24.26 -15.91
CA ARG A 48 10.28 25.47 -16.71
C ARG A 48 8.92 26.15 -16.81
N TYR A 49 7.89 25.37 -17.12
CA TYR A 49 6.53 25.91 -17.23
C TYR A 49 5.95 26.29 -15.89
N ARG A 50 6.20 25.53 -14.82
CA ARG A 50 5.80 25.95 -13.45
C ARG A 50 6.46 27.25 -13.03
N ALA A 51 7.73 27.46 -13.37
CA ALA A 51 8.40 28.74 -13.07
C ALA A 51 7.81 29.92 -13.86
N LEU A 52 7.17 29.67 -15.01
CA LEU A 52 6.54 30.71 -15.83
C LEU A 52 5.07 30.96 -15.47
N LEU A 53 4.31 29.89 -15.26
CA LEU A 53 2.86 29.90 -15.13
C LEU A 53 2.39 29.70 -13.69
N GLY A 54 3.26 29.21 -12.80
CA GLY A 54 2.87 28.73 -11.48
C GLY A 54 2.17 27.37 -11.53
N GLY A 55 1.50 27.01 -10.43
CA GLY A 55 0.69 25.80 -10.32
C GLY A 55 1.47 24.50 -10.16
N THR A 56 0.72 23.40 -10.09
CA THR A 56 1.25 22.04 -9.96
C THR A 56 1.66 21.46 -11.32
N ARG A 57 2.28 20.27 -11.32
CA ARG A 57 2.55 19.54 -12.57
C ARG A 57 1.28 19.29 -13.37
N ARG A 58 0.18 18.95 -12.69
CA ARG A 58 -1.10 18.63 -13.32
C ARG A 58 -1.78 19.86 -13.91
N ASP A 59 -1.63 21.03 -13.28
CA ASP A 59 -2.08 22.31 -13.86
C ASP A 59 -1.37 22.62 -15.17
N ILE A 60 -0.06 22.36 -15.24
CA ILE A 60 0.71 22.51 -16.48
C ILE A 60 0.24 21.51 -17.54
N GLU A 61 0.04 20.25 -17.17
CA GLU A 61 -0.46 19.23 -18.10
C GLU A 61 -1.81 19.65 -18.70
N ARG A 62 -2.76 20.07 -17.85
CA ARG A 62 -4.07 20.58 -18.28
C ARG A 62 -3.94 21.82 -19.15
N SER A 63 -3.06 22.74 -18.78
CA SER A 63 -2.80 23.96 -19.57
C SER A 63 -2.27 23.62 -20.95
N VAL A 64 -1.35 22.67 -21.09
CA VAL A 64 -0.84 22.23 -22.40
C VAL A 64 -1.94 21.59 -23.22
N GLN A 65 -2.76 20.71 -22.63
CA GLN A 65 -3.89 20.05 -23.32
C GLN A 65 -4.94 21.06 -23.81
N GLN A 66 -5.20 22.11 -23.04
CA GLN A 66 -6.21 23.13 -23.34
C GLN A 66 -5.67 24.34 -24.13
N GLY A 67 -4.38 24.34 -24.49
CA GLY A 67 -3.76 25.44 -25.24
C GLY A 67 -3.57 26.73 -24.43
N PHE A 68 -3.23 26.62 -23.15
CA PHE A 68 -2.97 27.72 -22.20
C PHE A 68 -4.12 28.72 -22.06
N PRO A 69 -5.31 28.27 -21.60
CA PRO A 69 -6.51 29.11 -21.56
C PRO A 69 -6.41 30.26 -20.54
N PHE A 70 -5.59 30.10 -19.51
CA PHE A 70 -5.45 31.08 -18.41
C PHE A 70 -4.04 31.67 -18.41
N LEU A 71 -3.91 32.87 -18.97
CA LEU A 71 -2.67 33.65 -19.01
C LEU A 71 -2.92 35.09 -18.54
N PRO A 72 -1.89 35.79 -18.05
CA PRO A 72 -2.00 37.22 -17.74
C PRO A 72 -2.46 38.05 -18.94
N ALA A 73 -3.15 39.16 -18.68
CA ALA A 73 -3.67 40.03 -19.73
C ALA A 73 -2.55 40.53 -20.66
N GLY A 74 -2.77 40.39 -21.98
CA GLY A 74 -1.79 40.76 -23.00
C GLY A 74 -0.70 39.72 -23.27
N CYS A 75 -0.77 38.55 -22.63
CA CYS A 75 0.10 37.41 -22.93
C CYS A 75 -0.63 36.38 -23.82
N TYR A 76 0.12 35.76 -24.72
CA TYR A 76 -0.33 34.65 -25.55
C TYR A 76 0.78 33.60 -25.60
N MET A 77 0.42 32.34 -25.42
CA MET A 77 1.33 31.22 -25.48
C MET A 77 0.66 30.08 -26.24
N HIS A 78 1.42 29.46 -27.14
CA HIS A 78 0.94 28.35 -27.95
C HIS A 78 2.09 27.38 -28.20
N LEU A 79 1.78 26.10 -28.13
CA LEU A 79 2.69 25.02 -28.55
C LEU A 79 2.11 24.38 -29.80
N ASP A 80 2.97 24.09 -30.78
CA ASP A 80 2.55 23.29 -31.92
C ASP A 80 2.21 21.85 -31.48
N VAL A 81 1.55 21.09 -32.35
CA VAL A 81 1.07 19.74 -32.05
C VAL A 81 2.20 18.81 -31.57
N LYS A 82 3.35 18.81 -32.27
CA LYS A 82 4.49 17.94 -31.92
C LYS A 82 5.17 18.39 -30.64
N ALA A 83 5.33 19.69 -30.44
CA ALA A 83 5.85 20.24 -29.20
C ALA A 83 4.96 19.88 -28.00
N SER A 84 3.63 19.96 -28.17
CA SER A 84 2.65 19.58 -27.16
C SER A 84 2.77 18.10 -26.79
N GLU A 85 2.88 17.21 -27.77
CA GLU A 85 3.12 15.77 -27.54
C GLU A 85 4.41 15.48 -26.77
N ILE A 86 5.51 16.14 -27.15
CA ILE A 86 6.82 16.00 -26.48
C ILE A 86 6.73 16.47 -25.02
N VAL A 87 6.13 17.64 -24.79
CA VAL A 87 5.96 18.19 -23.45
C VAL A 87 5.09 17.27 -22.60
N LEU A 88 3.90 16.87 -23.08
CA LEU A 88 3.00 15.98 -22.34
C LEU A 88 3.63 14.63 -22.02
N ARG A 89 4.49 14.10 -22.90
CA ARG A 89 5.24 12.87 -22.62
C ARG A 89 6.26 13.09 -21.52
N SER A 90 7.05 14.16 -21.59
CA SER A 90 8.01 14.52 -20.55
C SER A 90 7.33 14.74 -19.20
N LEU A 91 6.18 15.45 -19.16
CA LEU A 91 5.42 15.66 -17.92
C LEU A 91 5.00 14.33 -17.27
N ARG A 92 4.57 13.36 -18.09
CA ARG A 92 4.20 12.02 -17.62
C ARG A 92 5.42 11.22 -17.12
N ASP A 93 6.54 11.28 -17.83
CA ASP A 93 7.78 10.59 -17.47
C ASP A 93 8.50 11.22 -16.26
N ALA A 94 8.14 12.46 -15.90
CA ALA A 94 8.79 13.30 -14.90
C ALA A 94 8.32 13.08 -13.45
N ILE A 95 7.89 11.88 -13.08
CA ILE A 95 7.44 11.56 -11.71
C ILE A 95 8.59 11.80 -10.70
N PRO A 96 8.34 12.47 -9.55
CA PRO A 96 9.37 12.75 -8.55
C PRO A 96 9.82 11.47 -7.82
N SER A 97 10.77 10.75 -8.41
CA SER A 97 11.23 9.45 -7.85
C SER A 97 12.19 9.58 -6.66
N ARG A 98 12.94 10.68 -6.56
CA ARG A 98 13.91 10.89 -5.46
C ARG A 98 13.31 11.72 -4.35
N TRP A 99 13.67 11.42 -3.10
CA TRP A 99 13.18 12.15 -1.92
C TRP A 99 13.25 13.67 -2.01
N PRO A 100 14.38 14.32 -2.40
CA PRO A 100 14.41 15.78 -2.50
C PRO A 100 13.41 16.33 -3.52
N ALA A 101 13.13 15.57 -4.60
CA ALA A 101 12.13 15.94 -5.58
C ALA A 101 10.71 15.76 -5.04
N ARG A 102 10.45 14.71 -4.24
CA ARG A 102 9.17 14.50 -3.55
C ARG A 102 8.85 15.65 -2.60
N VAL A 103 9.85 16.06 -1.80
CA VAL A 103 9.75 17.19 -0.86
C VAL A 103 9.47 18.50 -1.58
N GLU A 104 10.21 18.78 -2.65
CA GLU A 104 10.00 20.01 -3.44
C GLU A 104 8.63 20.03 -4.12
N GLU A 105 8.17 18.88 -4.62
CA GLU A 105 6.83 18.76 -5.18
C GLU A 105 5.77 19.06 -4.11
N LEU A 106 5.92 18.53 -2.89
CA LEU A 106 4.98 18.81 -1.81
C LEU A 106 4.98 20.30 -1.41
N ARG A 107 6.13 20.99 -1.43
CA ARG A 107 6.17 22.45 -1.21
C ARG A 107 5.34 23.21 -2.23
N VAL A 108 5.46 22.84 -3.51
CA VAL A 108 4.66 23.45 -4.58
C VAL A 108 3.18 23.17 -4.38
N VAL A 109 2.81 21.92 -4.08
CA VAL A 109 1.40 21.56 -3.83
C VAL A 109 0.86 22.32 -2.61
N HIS A 110 1.58 22.35 -1.49
CA HIS A 110 1.17 23.05 -0.27
C HIS A 110 1.01 24.57 -0.47
N ALA A 111 1.87 25.19 -1.29
CA ALA A 111 1.74 26.61 -1.62
C ALA A 111 0.46 26.94 -2.40
N ASN A 112 -0.08 25.99 -3.17
CA ASN A 112 -1.34 26.13 -3.90
C ASN A 112 -2.55 25.61 -3.11
N TYR A 113 -2.33 24.65 -2.22
CA TYR A 113 -3.33 23.99 -1.39
C TYR A 113 -2.85 23.93 0.07
N PRO A 114 -3.17 24.95 0.90
CA PRO A 114 -2.68 25.03 2.28
C PRO A 114 -3.04 23.79 3.13
N ASP A 115 -4.24 23.23 2.93
CA ASP A 115 -4.74 22.04 3.64
C ASP A 115 -4.46 20.74 2.86
N VAL A 116 -3.28 20.63 2.23
CA VAL A 116 -2.89 19.47 1.42
C VAL A 116 -2.99 18.15 2.21
N THR A 117 -3.72 17.19 1.65
CA THR A 117 -3.80 15.81 2.15
C THR A 117 -2.88 14.88 1.37
N LEU A 118 -2.66 13.67 1.88
CA LEU A 118 -1.97 12.59 1.17
C LEU A 118 -2.62 12.33 -0.20
N SER A 119 -3.95 12.24 -0.24
CA SER A 119 -4.74 12.10 -1.47
C SER A 119 -4.42 13.19 -2.48
N LYS A 120 -4.45 14.45 -2.02
CA LYS A 120 -4.18 15.59 -2.89
C LYS A 120 -2.75 15.59 -3.40
N TYR A 121 -1.80 15.20 -2.56
CA TYR A 121 -0.40 15.09 -2.98
C TYR A 121 -0.18 13.98 -4.02
N LEU A 122 -0.76 12.78 -3.82
CA LEU A 122 -0.68 11.69 -4.80
C LEU A 122 -1.33 12.11 -6.12
N GLU A 123 -2.49 12.75 -6.04
CA GLU A 123 -3.23 13.28 -7.19
C GLU A 123 -2.39 14.27 -8.03
N GLU A 124 -1.71 15.22 -7.38
CA GLU A 124 -0.96 16.28 -8.07
C GLU A 124 0.43 15.81 -8.53
N SER A 125 1.09 14.95 -7.74
CA SER A 125 2.42 14.44 -8.04
C SER A 125 2.42 13.29 -9.05
N GLY A 126 1.32 12.52 -9.10
CA GLY A 126 1.21 11.25 -9.84
C GLY A 126 2.12 10.15 -9.30
N LEU A 127 2.51 10.22 -8.03
CA LEU A 127 3.13 9.11 -7.32
C LEU A 127 2.06 8.09 -6.93
N ASP A 128 2.48 6.83 -6.80
CA ASP A 128 1.65 5.82 -6.16
C ASP A 128 1.86 5.84 -4.64
N LEU A 129 0.86 5.34 -3.89
CA LEU A 129 0.91 5.31 -2.44
C LEU A 129 2.21 4.67 -1.87
N PRO A 130 2.69 3.51 -2.38
CA PRO A 130 3.94 2.92 -1.89
C PRO A 130 5.18 3.81 -2.08
N ASP A 131 5.19 4.73 -3.05
CA ASP A 131 6.31 5.64 -3.25
C ASP A 131 6.50 6.59 -2.08
N VAL A 132 5.41 7.00 -1.42
CA VAL A 132 5.46 7.88 -0.24
C VAL A 132 6.09 7.16 0.95
N TYR A 133 5.86 5.85 1.06
CA TYR A 133 6.26 5.02 2.19
C TYR A 133 7.59 4.26 1.98
N ASP A 134 8.28 4.52 0.87
CA ASP A 134 9.54 3.89 0.53
C ASP A 134 10.69 4.33 1.47
N GLY A 135 11.68 3.46 1.68
CA GLY A 135 12.90 3.78 2.41
C GLY A 135 12.72 4.06 3.91
N ASN A 136 11.70 3.45 4.55
CA ASN A 136 11.31 3.67 5.95
C ASN A 136 10.89 5.13 6.27
N ARG A 137 10.35 5.83 5.29
CA ARG A 137 9.72 7.14 5.47
C ARG A 137 8.21 7.01 5.33
N GLY A 138 7.47 8.00 5.80
CA GLY A 138 6.02 8.08 5.65
C GLY A 138 5.57 9.47 5.22
N TRP A 139 4.25 9.65 5.20
CA TRP A 139 3.63 10.91 4.81
C TRP A 139 4.02 12.05 5.75
N THR A 140 4.04 11.80 7.07
CA THR A 140 4.47 12.83 8.04
C THR A 140 5.91 13.27 7.84
N ASP A 141 6.84 12.36 7.52
CA ASP A 141 8.24 12.71 7.28
C ASP A 141 8.38 13.62 6.05
N LEU A 142 7.50 13.43 5.05
CA LEU A 142 7.45 14.25 3.84
C LEU A 142 6.90 15.64 4.16
N CYS A 143 5.83 15.72 4.95
CA CYS A 143 5.26 16.96 5.46
C CYS A 143 6.29 17.79 6.24
N GLU A 144 6.98 17.18 7.20
CA GLU A 144 8.02 17.84 8.00
C GLU A 144 9.15 18.38 7.12
N ALA A 145 9.63 17.59 6.15
CA ALA A 145 10.69 18.02 5.24
C ALA A 145 10.26 19.13 4.27
N ALA A 146 8.97 19.18 3.91
CA ALA A 146 8.38 20.22 3.08
C ALA A 146 7.99 21.48 3.87
N GLY A 147 7.97 21.43 5.20
CA GLY A 147 7.52 22.53 6.05
C GLY A 147 5.99 22.63 6.15
N VAL A 148 5.26 21.56 5.81
CA VAL A 148 3.82 21.46 6.03
C VAL A 148 3.57 21.23 7.52
N PRO A 149 2.64 21.98 8.16
CA PRO A 149 2.33 21.79 9.58
C PRO A 149 1.89 20.36 9.90
N VAL A 150 2.40 19.81 10.99
CA VAL A 150 2.04 18.49 11.54
C VAL A 150 1.66 18.64 13.01
N ALA A 151 0.83 17.72 13.51
CA ALA A 151 0.46 17.68 14.93
C ALA A 151 1.68 17.33 15.81
N PRO A 152 1.65 17.68 17.11
CA PRO A 152 2.75 17.37 18.02
C PRO A 152 3.05 15.88 18.08
N ALA A 153 4.34 15.53 18.00
CA ALA A 153 4.77 14.15 18.09
C ALA A 153 4.53 13.58 19.51
N GLY A 154 4.08 12.33 19.58
CA GLY A 154 4.01 11.58 20.82
C GLY A 154 5.37 11.01 21.26
N PRO A 155 5.45 10.41 22.47
CA PRO A 155 6.69 9.82 22.98
C PRO A 155 7.17 8.63 22.12
N HIS A 156 8.43 8.68 21.66
CA HIS A 156 9.02 7.63 20.82
C HIS A 156 8.19 7.33 19.55
N GLU A 157 7.68 8.35 18.86
CA GLU A 157 6.75 8.22 17.72
C GLU A 157 7.31 7.49 16.48
N ALA A 158 8.64 7.52 16.26
CA ALA A 158 9.24 7.06 15.01
C ALA A 158 8.93 5.59 14.61
N PRO A 159 8.92 4.59 15.52
CA PRO A 159 8.53 3.22 15.18
C PRO A 159 7.05 3.09 14.80
N LEU A 160 6.16 3.93 15.35
CA LEU A 160 4.74 3.96 15.00
C LEU A 160 4.54 4.54 13.60
N ARG A 161 5.22 5.63 13.24
CA ARG A 161 5.20 6.17 11.86
C ARG A 161 5.66 5.12 10.84
N LYS A 162 6.78 4.44 11.12
CA LYS A 162 7.28 3.33 10.30
C LYS A 162 6.30 2.15 10.21
N ALA A 163 5.38 2.03 11.16
CA ALA A 163 4.35 1.00 11.14
C ALA A 163 3.23 1.28 10.16
N LEU A 164 2.94 2.55 9.85
CA LEU A 164 1.92 2.93 8.88
C LEU A 164 2.23 2.38 7.49
N GLY A 165 3.49 2.46 7.06
CA GLY A 165 3.94 1.84 5.80
C GLY A 165 3.83 0.32 5.76
N ARG A 166 3.63 -0.35 6.91
CA ARG A 166 3.36 -1.80 6.98
C ARG A 166 1.88 -2.13 6.84
N LEU A 167 1.00 -1.14 6.75
CA LEU A 167 -0.44 -1.32 6.57
C LEU A 167 -0.90 -1.08 5.13
N LEU A 168 0.03 -0.84 4.19
CA LEU A 168 -0.30 -0.60 2.78
C LEU A 168 -0.98 -1.78 2.08
N HIS A 169 -0.93 -2.97 2.69
CA HIS A 169 -1.63 -4.15 2.18
C HIS A 169 -3.10 -4.22 2.62
N VAL A 170 -3.56 -3.37 3.55
CA VAL A 170 -4.95 -3.40 4.02
C VAL A 170 -5.87 -3.05 2.86
N ASP A 171 -6.83 -3.93 2.59
CA ASP A 171 -7.67 -3.88 1.40
C ASP A 171 -9.07 -4.44 1.62
N ASP A 172 -9.59 -4.46 2.85
CA ASP A 172 -10.97 -4.90 3.13
C ASP A 172 -11.82 -3.83 3.83
N ASP A 173 -13.04 -3.66 3.33
CA ASP A 173 -13.98 -2.59 3.71
C ASP A 173 -14.32 -2.60 5.20
N GLU A 174 -14.52 -3.78 5.79
CA GLU A 174 -14.89 -3.90 7.19
C GLU A 174 -13.77 -3.39 8.10
N ARG A 175 -12.54 -3.84 7.88
CA ARG A 175 -11.36 -3.39 8.63
C ARG A 175 -11.15 -1.90 8.47
N ILE A 176 -11.21 -1.38 7.24
CA ILE A 176 -11.05 0.05 6.94
C ILE A 176 -12.13 0.87 7.65
N ALA A 177 -13.40 0.50 7.51
CA ALA A 177 -14.52 1.21 8.12
C ALA A 177 -14.43 1.25 9.65
N ILE A 178 -14.06 0.13 10.29
CA ILE A 178 -13.89 0.07 11.74
C ILE A 178 -12.69 0.93 12.19
N TYR A 179 -11.57 0.90 11.47
CA TYR A 179 -10.41 1.73 11.82
C TYR A 179 -10.70 3.23 11.64
N ARG A 180 -11.45 3.62 10.61
CA ARG A 180 -11.90 5.00 10.42
C ARG A 180 -12.81 5.46 11.56
N ARG A 181 -13.84 4.68 11.87
CA ARG A 181 -14.76 4.95 12.99
C ARG A 181 -14.02 5.06 14.33
N LEU A 182 -13.03 4.20 14.54
CA LEU A 182 -12.18 4.23 15.73
C LEU A 182 -11.45 5.58 15.85
N LEU A 183 -10.91 6.12 14.75
CA LEU A 183 -10.13 7.36 14.70
C LEU A 183 -10.97 8.64 14.77
N GLU A 184 -12.27 8.57 14.46
CA GLU A 184 -13.21 9.69 14.63
C GLU A 184 -13.38 10.10 16.11
N SER A 185 -13.11 9.18 17.05
CA SER A 185 -13.21 9.46 18.47
C SER A 185 -12.07 10.36 18.97
N SER A 186 -12.43 11.43 19.68
CA SER A 186 -11.48 12.32 20.36
C SER A 186 -10.84 11.65 21.57
N ALA A 187 -11.58 10.79 22.28
CA ALA A 187 -11.12 10.06 23.47
C ALA A 187 -10.79 8.59 23.15
N PRO A 188 -9.83 7.96 23.85
CA PRO A 188 -9.47 6.56 23.63
C PRO A 188 -10.68 5.68 23.94
N PRO A 189 -11.18 4.88 22.98
CA PRO A 189 -12.34 4.04 23.20
C PRO A 189 -12.02 2.89 24.15
N VAL A 190 -13.06 2.35 24.78
CA VAL A 190 -12.95 1.24 25.72
C VAL A 190 -13.10 -0.07 24.94
N VAL A 191 -12.00 -0.81 24.79
CA VAL A 191 -11.98 -2.05 24.00
C VAL A 191 -12.91 -3.11 24.59
N ALA A 192 -13.02 -3.18 25.93
CA ALA A 192 -13.86 -4.16 26.61
C ALA A 192 -15.36 -4.03 26.31
N SER A 193 -15.84 -2.85 25.90
CA SER A 193 -17.25 -2.65 25.54
C SER A 193 -17.58 -3.00 24.09
N MET A 194 -16.58 -3.31 23.26
CA MET A 194 -16.77 -3.66 21.85
C MET A 194 -17.20 -5.12 21.70
N PRO A 195 -17.99 -5.47 20.67
CA PRO A 195 -18.21 -6.85 20.26
C PRO A 195 -16.90 -7.59 19.98
N GLU A 196 -16.86 -8.91 20.16
CA GLU A 196 -15.63 -9.70 20.00
C GLU A 196 -14.98 -9.50 18.63
N ARG A 197 -15.75 -9.58 17.55
CA ARG A 197 -15.29 -9.29 16.18
C ARG A 197 -14.59 -7.92 16.05
N GLU A 198 -15.16 -6.86 16.62
CA GLU A 198 -14.55 -5.52 16.62
C GLU A 198 -13.30 -5.48 17.51
N ARG A 199 -13.29 -6.16 18.67
CA ARG A 199 -12.09 -6.28 19.52
C ARG A 199 -10.93 -6.90 18.76
N ARG A 200 -11.20 -7.93 17.93
CA ARG A 200 -10.18 -8.58 17.11
C ARG A 200 -9.65 -7.67 16.01
N LEU A 201 -10.51 -6.89 15.34
CA LEU A 201 -10.08 -5.84 14.41
C LEU A 201 -9.18 -4.81 15.09
N VAL A 202 -9.60 -4.26 16.24
CA VAL A 202 -8.77 -3.31 16.99
C VAL A 202 -7.44 -3.93 17.41
N ARG A 203 -7.45 -5.20 17.82
CA ARG A 203 -6.22 -5.93 18.13
C ARG A 203 -5.31 -6.09 16.90
N MET A 204 -5.84 -6.37 15.72
CA MET A 204 -5.06 -6.44 14.47
C MET A 204 -4.32 -5.12 14.21
N LEU A 205 -5.00 -3.98 14.36
CA LEU A 205 -4.41 -2.65 14.22
C LEU A 205 -3.29 -2.43 15.25
N ILE A 206 -3.61 -2.62 16.53
CA ILE A 206 -2.69 -2.36 17.64
C ILE A 206 -1.47 -3.28 17.60
N ALA A 207 -1.65 -4.57 17.28
CA ALA A 207 -0.56 -5.51 17.14
C ALA A 207 0.38 -5.10 16.00
N SER A 208 -0.15 -4.65 14.87
CA SER A 208 0.63 -4.25 13.69
C SER A 208 1.40 -2.94 13.90
N LEU A 209 0.75 -1.95 14.52
CA LEU A 209 1.35 -0.66 14.86
C LEU A 209 2.36 -0.78 16.00
N GLY A 210 1.96 -1.46 17.07
CA GLY A 210 2.68 -1.56 18.33
C GLY A 210 3.75 -2.65 18.40
N ASP A 211 3.98 -3.45 17.35
CA ASP A 211 4.92 -4.58 17.37
C ASP A 211 6.34 -4.20 17.86
N GLN A 212 6.82 -3.00 17.53
CA GLN A 212 8.15 -2.55 17.96
C GLN A 212 8.16 -1.69 19.23
N VAL A 213 6.98 -1.31 19.75
CA VAL A 213 6.84 -0.34 20.85
C VAL A 213 6.24 -0.97 22.09
N LEU A 214 5.22 -1.81 21.92
CA LEU A 214 4.53 -2.46 23.04
C LEU A 214 5.39 -3.58 23.64
N SER A 215 5.31 -3.75 24.95
CA SER A 215 5.83 -4.93 25.64
C SER A 215 4.89 -6.12 25.47
N LYS A 216 5.32 -7.32 25.90
CA LYS A 216 4.56 -8.57 25.69
C LYS A 216 3.33 -8.69 26.60
N ASP A 217 3.33 -7.97 27.70
CA ASP A 217 2.33 -7.97 28.78
C ASP A 217 1.29 -6.84 28.65
N GLN A 218 1.49 -5.91 27.71
CA GLN A 218 0.52 -4.83 27.48
C GLN A 218 -0.76 -5.32 26.82
N SER A 219 -1.89 -4.84 27.33
CA SER A 219 -3.22 -5.13 26.81
C SER A 219 -3.51 -4.36 25.52
N VAL A 220 -4.58 -4.77 24.81
CA VAL A 220 -5.08 -4.01 23.65
C VAL A 220 -5.48 -2.58 24.06
N GLN A 221 -6.01 -2.42 25.28
CA GLN A 221 -6.39 -1.10 25.82
C GLN A 221 -5.17 -0.20 26.01
N ASP A 222 -4.04 -0.74 26.50
CA ASP A 222 -2.78 0.01 26.62
C ASP A 222 -2.29 0.48 25.25
N GLY A 223 -2.43 -0.37 24.23
CA GLY A 223 -2.12 0.00 22.85
C GLY A 223 -3.03 1.10 22.28
N ILE A 224 -4.32 1.09 22.61
CA ILE A 224 -5.24 2.19 22.27
C ILE A 224 -4.81 3.49 22.97
N HIS A 225 -4.49 3.45 24.26
CA HIS A 225 -4.00 4.64 24.97
C HIS A 225 -2.69 5.17 24.37
N LEU A 226 -1.78 4.28 23.98
CA LEU A 226 -0.56 4.63 23.26
C LEU A 226 -0.88 5.31 21.93
N LEU A 227 -1.78 4.76 21.11
CA LEU A 227 -2.15 5.38 19.83
C LEU A 227 -2.77 6.77 20.02
N TRP A 228 -3.57 6.96 21.08
CA TRP A 228 -4.18 8.25 21.39
C TRP A 228 -3.21 9.32 21.92
N SER A 229 -2.03 8.93 22.41
CA SER A 229 -0.97 9.89 22.75
C SER A 229 -0.16 10.38 21.54
N HIS A 230 -0.48 9.89 20.34
CA HIS A 230 0.21 10.20 19.08
C HIS A 230 -0.77 10.81 18.06
N PRO A 231 -1.15 12.10 18.20
CA PRO A 231 -2.14 12.72 17.33
C PRO A 231 -1.71 12.76 15.86
N GLN A 232 -0.40 12.90 15.58
CA GLN A 232 0.10 12.91 14.20
C GLN A 232 0.04 11.52 13.55
N VAL A 233 0.36 10.44 14.30
CA VAL A 233 0.22 9.07 13.80
C VAL A 233 -1.24 8.76 13.45
N ARG A 234 -2.17 9.18 14.30
CA ARG A 234 -3.61 9.05 14.02
C ARG A 234 -4.03 9.83 12.78
N ALA A 235 -3.57 11.07 12.64
CA ALA A 235 -3.89 11.92 11.49
C ALA A 235 -3.37 11.32 10.18
N GLU A 236 -2.14 10.80 10.19
CA GLU A 236 -1.59 10.09 9.02
C GLU A 236 -2.34 8.79 8.74
N LEU A 237 -2.64 7.98 9.77
CA LEU A 237 -3.42 6.75 9.60
C LEU A 237 -4.80 7.02 8.99
N ALA A 238 -5.47 8.09 9.41
CA ALA A 238 -6.76 8.47 8.86
C ALA A 238 -6.68 8.82 7.36
N GLN A 239 -5.64 9.54 6.95
CA GLN A 239 -5.41 9.85 5.53
C GLN A 239 -5.01 8.61 4.72
N LEU A 240 -4.17 7.74 5.29
CA LEU A 240 -3.81 6.47 4.68
C LEU A 240 -5.05 5.59 4.45
N LEU A 241 -5.95 5.51 5.42
CA LEU A 241 -7.19 4.75 5.29
C LEU A 241 -8.17 5.30 4.25
N VAL A 242 -8.10 6.59 3.89
CA VAL A 242 -8.83 7.13 2.72
C VAL A 242 -8.25 6.53 1.44
N GLU A 243 -6.93 6.56 1.29
CA GLU A 243 -6.25 6.04 0.09
C GLU A 243 -6.40 4.53 -0.10
N LEU A 244 -6.56 3.78 0.98
CA LEU A 244 -6.71 2.33 0.93
C LEU A 244 -8.15 1.92 0.59
N ASP A 245 -9.15 2.71 1.02
CA ASP A 245 -10.58 2.48 0.73
C ASP A 245 -10.83 2.50 -0.79
N ASP A 246 -10.23 3.47 -1.49
CA ASP A 246 -10.35 3.61 -2.95
C ASP A 246 -9.60 2.50 -3.75
N ARG A 247 -8.83 1.64 -3.07
CA ARG A 247 -7.99 0.58 -3.67
C ARG A 247 -8.51 -0.83 -3.39
N VAL A 248 -9.73 -0.95 -2.85
CA VAL A 248 -10.35 -2.25 -2.61
C VAL A 248 -10.86 -2.84 -3.93
N ASP A 249 -10.16 -3.86 -4.43
CA ASP A 249 -10.38 -4.40 -5.78
C ASP A 249 -11.08 -5.77 -5.81
N HIS A 250 -11.32 -6.41 -4.65
CA HIS A 250 -11.93 -7.74 -4.55
C HIS A 250 -13.23 -7.74 -3.75
N LEU A 251 -14.20 -8.54 -4.21
CA LEU A 251 -15.41 -8.80 -3.43
C LEU A 251 -15.07 -9.71 -2.25
N HIS A 252 -15.23 -9.15 -1.06
CA HIS A 252 -14.98 -9.84 0.21
C HIS A 252 -16.13 -10.75 0.63
N GLY A 253 -15.77 -11.84 1.31
CA GLY A 253 -16.72 -12.78 1.90
C GLY A 253 -16.38 -13.10 3.35
N ALA A 254 -17.36 -12.95 4.24
CA ALA A 254 -17.20 -13.32 5.65
C ALA A 254 -17.07 -14.85 5.83
N LEU A 255 -16.70 -15.27 7.05
CA LEU A 255 -16.58 -16.68 7.42
C LEU A 255 -17.79 -17.14 8.26
N PRO A 256 -18.79 -17.82 7.68
CA PRO A 256 -20.00 -18.19 8.42
C PRO A 256 -19.73 -19.11 9.62
N ALA A 257 -18.72 -19.98 9.50
CA ALA A 257 -18.32 -20.89 10.57
C ALA A 257 -17.47 -20.23 11.67
N HIS A 258 -16.99 -18.99 11.45
CA HIS A 258 -16.12 -18.25 12.37
C HIS A 258 -16.57 -16.78 12.45
N PRO A 259 -17.76 -16.51 13.02
CA PRO A 259 -18.37 -15.17 12.98
C PRO A 259 -17.55 -14.10 13.72
N ASP A 260 -16.74 -14.50 14.71
CA ASP A 260 -15.87 -13.58 15.44
C ASP A 260 -14.50 -13.37 14.80
N VAL A 261 -14.13 -14.14 13.76
CA VAL A 261 -12.87 -13.97 13.02
C VAL A 261 -13.08 -12.94 11.91
N PRO A 262 -12.50 -11.72 12.01
CA PRO A 262 -12.76 -10.63 11.06
C PRO A 262 -11.88 -10.69 9.80
N LEU A 263 -11.63 -11.90 9.30
CA LEU A 263 -10.95 -12.08 8.02
C LEU A 263 -11.98 -12.23 6.91
N GLN A 264 -11.71 -11.56 5.80
CA GLN A 264 -12.52 -11.58 4.61
C GLN A 264 -11.79 -12.39 3.53
N VAL A 265 -12.50 -13.34 2.92
CA VAL A 265 -11.97 -14.12 1.81
C VAL A 265 -11.55 -13.17 0.68
N HIS A 266 -10.35 -13.42 0.15
CA HIS A 266 -9.62 -12.59 -0.80
C HIS A 266 -9.10 -11.25 -0.25
N GLY A 267 -9.16 -11.00 1.05
CA GLY A 267 -8.40 -9.89 1.67
C GLY A 267 -6.94 -10.25 1.93
N ARG A 268 -6.10 -9.25 2.19
CA ARG A 268 -4.68 -9.42 2.54
C ARG A 268 -4.40 -9.19 4.02
N TYR A 269 -3.62 -10.10 4.60
CA TYR A 269 -3.27 -10.10 6.01
C TYR A 269 -1.83 -10.55 6.26
N SER A 270 -1.11 -9.82 7.08
CA SER A 270 0.15 -10.26 7.67
C SER A 270 -0.09 -11.36 8.71
N ARG A 271 0.94 -12.11 9.07
CA ARG A 271 0.84 -13.16 10.11
C ARG A 271 0.39 -12.61 11.47
N ILE A 272 0.83 -11.40 11.83
CA ILE A 272 0.42 -10.72 13.07
C ILE A 272 -1.09 -10.48 13.05
N GLU A 273 -1.63 -9.98 11.94
CA GLU A 273 -3.07 -9.75 11.80
C GLU A 273 -3.86 -11.06 11.79
N ILE A 274 -3.39 -12.10 11.09
CA ILE A 274 -4.05 -13.42 11.09
C ILE A 274 -4.13 -13.96 12.52
N MET A 275 -3.05 -13.93 13.29
CA MET A 275 -3.07 -14.41 14.68
C MET A 275 -3.99 -13.57 15.57
N ALA A 276 -4.01 -12.25 15.40
CA ALA A 276 -4.91 -11.38 16.15
C ALA A 276 -6.38 -11.66 15.81
N ALA A 277 -6.70 -11.89 14.53
CA ALA A 277 -8.04 -12.20 14.04
C ALA A 277 -8.57 -13.55 14.53
N PHE A 278 -7.70 -14.54 14.73
CA PHE A 278 -8.03 -15.83 15.34
C PHE A 278 -7.93 -15.81 16.88
N GLY A 279 -7.83 -14.63 17.50
CA GLY A 279 -7.83 -14.50 18.96
C GLY A 279 -6.59 -15.08 19.66
N MET A 280 -5.49 -15.35 18.95
CA MET A 280 -4.35 -16.08 19.53
C MET A 280 -3.57 -15.25 20.54
N GLY A 281 -3.55 -15.69 21.79
CA GLY A 281 -2.91 -15.00 22.91
C GLY A 281 -3.81 -13.95 23.56
N THR A 282 -3.41 -13.43 24.72
CA THR A 282 -4.28 -12.60 25.59
C THR A 282 -3.91 -11.11 25.63
N HIS A 283 -2.83 -10.72 24.96
CA HIS A 283 -2.25 -9.37 25.02
C HIS A 283 -2.31 -8.68 23.66
N ALA A 284 -1.93 -7.40 23.59
CA ALA A 284 -1.86 -6.66 22.33
C ALA A 284 -0.97 -7.37 21.30
N LYS A 285 0.22 -7.82 21.73
CA LYS A 285 1.11 -8.59 20.88
C LYS A 285 0.60 -10.01 20.66
N THR A 286 0.79 -10.49 19.44
CA THR A 286 0.52 -11.87 19.07
C THR A 286 1.75 -12.75 19.35
N PRO A 287 1.57 -14.06 19.58
CA PRO A 287 2.67 -15.01 19.61
C PRO A 287 3.51 -14.99 18.32
N ASP A 288 4.73 -15.50 18.35
CA ASP A 288 5.53 -15.68 17.13
C ASP A 288 4.94 -16.80 16.24
N TRP A 289 4.85 -16.54 14.93
CA TRP A 289 4.50 -17.54 13.91
C TRP A 289 5.48 -17.50 12.73
N ARG A 290 6.42 -18.45 12.74
CA ARG A 290 7.48 -18.57 11.72
C ARG A 290 7.24 -19.70 10.72
N GLU A 291 6.61 -20.78 11.18
CA GLU A 291 6.33 -22.00 10.42
C GLU A 291 5.24 -21.80 9.36
N GLY A 292 5.08 -22.77 8.46
CA GLY A 292 4.05 -22.75 7.41
C GLY A 292 2.64 -23.11 7.90
N VAL A 293 2.50 -23.65 9.11
CA VAL A 293 1.18 -24.00 9.68
C VAL A 293 1.08 -23.51 11.11
N ARG A 294 -0.11 -23.06 11.51
CA ARG A 294 -0.44 -22.75 12.90
C ARG A 294 -1.80 -23.34 13.25
N GLU A 295 -1.88 -23.99 14.40
CA GLU A 295 -3.16 -24.48 14.93
C GLU A 295 -3.85 -23.40 15.78
N ALA A 296 -5.02 -22.95 15.34
CA ALA A 296 -5.94 -22.09 16.09
C ALA A 296 -6.87 -22.98 16.94
N LYS A 297 -6.37 -23.43 18.09
CA LYS A 297 -7.08 -24.43 18.92
C LYS A 297 -8.47 -23.97 19.36
N ASP A 298 -8.55 -22.73 19.84
CA ASP A 298 -9.79 -22.16 20.38
C ASP A 298 -10.86 -21.94 19.30
N GLU A 299 -10.43 -21.69 18.06
CA GLU A 299 -11.28 -21.54 16.87
C GLU A 299 -11.41 -22.84 16.07
N LEU A 300 -10.91 -23.98 16.58
CA LEU A 300 -10.93 -25.27 15.89
C LEU A 300 -10.45 -25.19 14.43
N ALA A 301 -9.41 -24.43 14.15
CA ALA A 301 -8.92 -24.21 12.79
C ALA A 301 -7.41 -24.50 12.63
N ASP A 302 -7.01 -24.90 11.43
CA ASP A 302 -5.61 -25.01 11.03
C ASP A 302 -5.34 -23.95 9.94
N LEU A 303 -4.36 -23.08 10.21
CA LEU A 303 -3.98 -21.96 9.35
C LEU A 303 -2.73 -22.34 8.55
N LEU A 304 -2.87 -22.48 7.23
CA LEU A 304 -1.81 -22.90 6.33
C LEU A 304 -1.32 -21.68 5.53
N ALA A 305 -0.12 -21.20 5.83
CA ALA A 305 0.51 -20.06 5.18
C ALA A 305 1.71 -20.49 4.32
N PHE A 306 1.62 -20.30 3.01
CA PHE A 306 2.64 -20.74 2.05
C PHE A 306 2.99 -19.67 1.01
N THR A 307 4.06 -19.89 0.24
CA THR A 307 4.60 -18.95 -0.75
C THR A 307 4.77 -19.68 -2.08
N LEU A 308 4.27 -19.10 -3.17
CA LEU A 308 4.19 -19.74 -4.48
C LEU A 308 5.51 -19.63 -5.26
N ASP A 309 6.04 -18.42 -5.43
CA ASP A 309 7.31 -18.18 -6.12
C ASP A 309 8.49 -18.48 -5.17
N LYS A 310 9.20 -19.57 -5.47
CA LYS A 310 10.41 -20.01 -4.74
C LYS A 310 11.70 -19.78 -5.55
N SER A 311 11.64 -19.03 -6.65
CA SER A 311 12.77 -18.81 -7.58
C SER A 311 13.79 -17.78 -7.09
N SER A 312 13.41 -16.87 -6.19
CA SER A 312 14.18 -15.67 -5.85
C SER A 312 14.81 -15.65 -4.45
N GLY A 313 14.56 -16.65 -3.61
CA GLY A 313 15.13 -16.76 -2.26
C GLY A 313 16.01 -18.00 -2.12
N GLY A 314 17.10 -17.94 -1.35
CA GLY A 314 18.08 -19.01 -1.13
C GLY A 314 17.55 -20.27 -0.44
N PHE A 315 16.48 -20.87 -0.96
CA PHE A 315 15.94 -22.15 -0.54
C PHE A 315 16.90 -23.27 -0.96
N SER A 316 17.26 -24.13 -0.01
CA SER A 316 18.03 -25.34 -0.26
C SER A 316 17.34 -26.19 -1.35
N PRO A 317 18.08 -26.83 -2.28
CA PRO A 317 17.52 -27.72 -3.31
C PRO A 317 16.58 -28.82 -2.77
N THR A 318 16.67 -29.16 -1.49
CA THR A 318 15.85 -30.17 -0.81
C THR A 318 14.49 -29.67 -0.32
N THR A 319 14.17 -28.37 -0.43
CA THR A 319 12.94 -27.75 0.11
C THR A 319 12.02 -27.20 -0.98
N ARG A 320 12.22 -27.64 -2.23
CA ARG A 320 11.48 -27.14 -3.40
C ARG A 320 10.10 -27.81 -3.51
N TYR A 321 9.32 -27.64 -2.45
CA TYR A 321 7.91 -28.01 -2.42
C TYR A 321 7.14 -27.18 -3.45
N ARG A 322 6.20 -27.77 -4.19
CA ARG A 322 5.43 -27.06 -5.24
C ARG A 322 4.03 -26.76 -4.71
N ASP A 323 3.85 -25.60 -4.09
CA ASP A 323 2.51 -25.09 -3.78
C ASP A 323 2.00 -24.33 -5.00
N TYR A 324 0.80 -24.63 -5.51
CA TYR A 324 0.26 -24.00 -6.72
C TYR A 324 -1.26 -24.11 -6.84
N ALA A 325 -1.85 -23.18 -7.60
CA ALA A 325 -3.26 -23.28 -7.98
C ALA A 325 -3.42 -24.25 -9.17
N ILE A 326 -4.15 -25.35 -8.96
CA ILE A 326 -4.50 -26.32 -10.00
C ILE A 326 -5.64 -25.76 -10.87
N SER A 327 -6.64 -25.17 -10.22
CA SER A 327 -7.80 -24.51 -10.84
C SER A 327 -8.29 -23.40 -9.90
N PRO A 328 -9.30 -22.59 -10.28
CA PRO A 328 -9.86 -21.59 -9.38
C PRO A 328 -10.37 -22.15 -8.04
N ARG A 329 -10.68 -23.45 -7.94
CA ARG A 329 -11.12 -24.08 -6.68
C ARG A 329 -10.11 -25.04 -6.08
N LEU A 330 -9.08 -25.46 -6.80
CA LEU A 330 -8.19 -26.53 -6.34
C LEU A 330 -6.78 -25.99 -6.10
N ILE A 331 -6.28 -26.19 -4.89
CA ILE A 331 -4.93 -25.81 -4.48
C ILE A 331 -4.14 -27.07 -4.17
N HIS A 332 -2.97 -27.19 -4.79
CA HIS A 332 -1.95 -28.14 -4.36
C HIS A 332 -1.12 -27.51 -3.25
N TRP A 333 -0.98 -28.21 -2.13
CA TRP A 333 -0.19 -27.79 -0.99
C TRP A 333 0.59 -28.97 -0.40
N GLU A 334 1.86 -28.76 -0.09
CA GLU A 334 2.68 -29.78 0.57
C GLU A 334 2.83 -29.51 2.07
N SER A 335 2.60 -30.56 2.86
CA SER A 335 2.76 -30.49 4.31
C SER A 335 4.22 -30.35 4.73
N GLN A 336 4.46 -30.14 6.03
CA GLN A 336 5.81 -30.28 6.58
C GLN A 336 6.42 -31.65 6.26
N SER A 337 7.75 -31.68 6.11
CA SER A 337 8.53 -32.83 5.59
C SER A 337 8.29 -34.14 6.33
N MET A 338 7.93 -34.12 7.61
CA MET A 338 7.77 -35.33 8.44
C MET A 338 6.31 -35.78 8.59
N THR A 339 5.35 -35.05 8.03
CA THR A 339 3.92 -35.36 8.16
C THR A 339 3.58 -36.60 7.34
N ARG A 340 3.06 -37.62 8.02
CA ARG A 340 2.49 -38.84 7.43
C ARG A 340 0.97 -38.77 7.42
N ALA A 341 0.33 -39.50 6.51
CA ALA A 341 -1.13 -39.55 6.42
C ALA A 341 -1.81 -40.17 7.66
N ASP A 342 -1.06 -41.00 8.41
CA ASP A 342 -1.49 -41.67 9.63
C ASP A 342 -1.07 -40.94 10.92
N SER A 343 -0.31 -39.83 10.82
CA SER A 343 0.07 -39.05 12.00
C SER A 343 -1.13 -38.26 12.55
N GLU A 344 -1.02 -37.77 13.79
CA GLU A 344 -2.06 -36.93 14.38
C GLU A 344 -2.43 -35.73 13.48
N THR A 345 -1.42 -35.05 12.93
CA THR A 345 -1.58 -33.95 11.99
C THR A 345 -2.20 -34.39 10.66
N GLY A 346 -1.72 -35.49 10.06
CA GLY A 346 -2.26 -36.00 8.80
C GLY A 346 -3.72 -36.45 8.94
N LEU A 347 -4.06 -37.11 10.05
CA LEU A 347 -5.44 -37.48 10.39
C LEU A 347 -6.31 -36.25 10.68
N ARG A 348 -5.75 -35.20 11.28
CA ARG A 348 -6.46 -33.93 11.48
C ARG A 348 -6.82 -33.27 10.16
N TYR A 349 -5.89 -33.21 9.20
CA TYR A 349 -6.16 -32.68 7.86
C TYR A 349 -7.17 -33.52 7.09
N ARG A 350 -7.03 -34.85 7.10
CA ARG A 350 -7.92 -35.76 6.34
C ARG A 350 -9.35 -35.79 6.88
N ASN A 351 -9.50 -35.66 8.20
CA ASN A 351 -10.79 -35.82 8.88
C ASN A 351 -11.32 -34.50 9.45
N HIS A 352 -10.84 -33.35 8.94
CA HIS A 352 -11.11 -32.04 9.54
C HIS A 352 -12.62 -31.75 9.66
N GLU A 353 -13.41 -32.04 8.62
CA GLU A 353 -14.86 -31.82 8.61
C GLU A 353 -15.56 -32.64 9.70
N SER A 354 -15.27 -33.95 9.78
CA SER A 354 -15.83 -34.82 10.83
C SER A 354 -15.42 -34.43 12.25
N ARG A 355 -14.30 -33.70 12.38
CA ARG A 355 -13.79 -33.17 13.65
C ARG A 355 -14.29 -31.77 13.95
N GLY A 356 -15.17 -31.22 13.11
CA GLY A 356 -15.69 -29.85 13.23
C GLY A 356 -14.61 -28.79 13.04
N ARG A 357 -13.53 -29.10 12.30
CA ARG A 357 -12.39 -28.22 12.10
C ARG A 357 -12.34 -27.60 10.73
N SER A 358 -11.86 -26.35 10.68
CA SER A 358 -11.69 -25.61 9.43
C SER A 358 -10.23 -25.57 8.99
N ILE A 359 -10.00 -25.67 7.68
CA ILE A 359 -8.68 -25.49 7.06
C ILE A 359 -8.69 -24.15 6.36
N MET A 360 -7.79 -23.25 6.75
CA MET A 360 -7.73 -21.87 6.26
C MET A 360 -6.46 -21.68 5.45
N LEU A 361 -6.58 -21.36 4.16
CA LEU A 361 -5.43 -21.22 3.27
C LEU A 361 -5.03 -19.75 3.09
N PHE A 362 -3.76 -19.47 3.29
CA PHE A 362 -3.13 -18.16 3.11
C PHE A 362 -1.94 -18.29 2.18
N THR A 363 -1.89 -17.46 1.15
CA THR A 363 -0.80 -17.52 0.17
C THR A 363 -0.25 -16.16 -0.18
N ARG A 364 1.03 -16.11 -0.56
CA ARG A 364 1.67 -14.94 -1.14
C ARG A 364 2.48 -15.34 -2.35
N LEU A 365 2.68 -14.40 -3.26
CA LEU A 365 3.49 -14.66 -4.45
C LEU A 365 4.94 -14.83 -4.04
N ARG A 366 5.54 -13.84 -3.39
CA ARG A 366 6.97 -13.82 -3.12
C ARG A 366 7.30 -13.84 -1.62
N ALA A 367 8.56 -14.15 -1.31
CA ALA A 367 8.99 -14.27 0.08
C ALA A 367 9.14 -12.93 0.81
N ASP A 368 9.33 -11.84 0.07
CA ASP A 368 9.42 -10.46 0.54
C ASP A 368 8.05 -9.82 0.79
N ASP A 369 6.98 -10.33 0.19
CA ASP A 369 5.60 -9.92 0.49
C ASP A 369 5.26 -10.24 1.95
N ARG A 370 4.95 -9.20 2.74
CA ARG A 370 4.64 -9.40 4.17
C ARG A 370 3.25 -9.96 4.42
N ALA A 371 2.30 -9.60 3.56
CA ALA A 371 0.92 -10.00 3.65
C ALA A 371 0.62 -11.21 2.76
N PHE A 372 -0.37 -11.99 3.17
CA PHE A 372 -0.88 -13.15 2.48
C PHE A 372 -2.31 -12.85 2.04
N TRP A 373 -2.65 -13.22 0.81
CA TRP A 373 -4.03 -13.38 0.39
C TRP A 373 -4.68 -14.50 1.20
N PHE A 374 -5.83 -14.21 1.79
CA PHE A 374 -6.66 -15.23 2.41
C PHE A 374 -7.53 -15.90 1.34
N LEU A 375 -7.20 -17.13 0.96
CA LEU A 375 -7.95 -17.86 -0.07
C LEU A 375 -9.31 -18.37 0.44
N GLY A 376 -9.49 -18.37 1.76
CA GLY A 376 -10.70 -18.86 2.41
C GLY A 376 -10.59 -20.29 2.95
N PRO A 377 -11.71 -20.82 3.46
CA PRO A 377 -11.79 -22.18 3.97
C PRO A 377 -11.73 -23.21 2.84
N ALA A 378 -11.15 -24.36 3.14
CA ALA A 378 -10.98 -25.46 2.18
C ALA A 378 -11.36 -26.83 2.74
N THR A 379 -11.75 -27.73 1.83
CA THR A 379 -12.06 -29.13 2.12
C THR A 379 -11.00 -30.06 1.53
N TYR A 380 -10.61 -31.06 2.32
CA TYR A 380 -9.65 -32.09 1.89
C TYR A 380 -10.23 -32.94 0.74
N ARG A 381 -9.51 -33.06 -0.38
CA ARG A 381 -9.92 -33.93 -1.51
C ARG A 381 -9.08 -35.19 -1.68
N GLY A 382 -7.82 -35.13 -1.32
CA GLY A 382 -6.90 -36.24 -1.51
C GLY A 382 -5.47 -35.82 -1.25
N HIS A 383 -4.56 -36.78 -1.21
CA HIS A 383 -3.14 -36.52 -1.24
C HIS A 383 -2.40 -37.61 -2.01
N VAL A 384 -1.18 -37.29 -2.42
CA VAL A 384 -0.21 -38.24 -2.96
C VAL A 384 1.06 -38.16 -2.11
N GLY A 385 1.71 -39.31 -1.92
CA GLY A 385 2.97 -39.39 -1.18
C GLY A 385 2.81 -39.25 0.33
N GLU A 386 3.91 -39.50 1.03
CA GLU A 386 4.05 -39.31 2.47
C GLU A 386 5.42 -38.70 2.76
N LYS A 387 5.52 -37.93 3.86
CA LYS A 387 6.76 -37.26 4.28
C LYS A 387 7.43 -36.43 3.16
N PRO A 388 6.76 -35.39 2.63
CA PRO A 388 5.47 -34.82 3.08
C PRO A 388 4.26 -35.43 2.36
N MET A 389 3.06 -35.09 2.84
CA MET A 389 1.81 -35.28 2.10
C MET A 389 1.64 -34.14 1.08
N ALA A 390 1.45 -34.49 -0.19
CA ALA A 390 1.07 -33.53 -1.23
C ALA A 390 -0.46 -33.50 -1.34
N ILE A 391 -1.09 -32.55 -0.63
CA ILE A 391 -2.54 -32.48 -0.44
C ILE A 391 -3.19 -31.61 -1.52
N THR A 392 -4.32 -32.08 -2.05
CA THR A 392 -5.25 -31.27 -2.84
C THR A 392 -6.37 -30.76 -1.95
N TRP A 393 -6.45 -29.45 -1.82
CA TRP A 393 -7.51 -28.73 -1.11
C TRP A 393 -8.51 -28.16 -2.12
N GLU A 394 -9.82 -28.30 -1.84
CA GLU A 394 -10.86 -27.58 -2.56
C GLU A 394 -11.35 -26.37 -1.77
N LEU A 395 -11.14 -25.17 -2.32
CA LEU A 395 -11.63 -23.91 -1.76
C LEU A 395 -13.17 -23.84 -1.83
N HIS A 396 -13.78 -23.35 -0.75
CA HIS A 396 -15.22 -23.10 -0.71
C HIS A 396 -15.60 -21.95 -1.65
N ASN A 397 -14.73 -20.95 -1.73
CA ASN A 397 -14.82 -19.79 -2.63
C ASN A 397 -13.81 -19.94 -3.77
N PRO A 398 -14.21 -19.78 -5.04
CA PRO A 398 -13.26 -19.82 -6.14
C PRO A 398 -12.36 -18.58 -6.12
N LEU A 399 -11.09 -18.75 -6.49
CA LEU A 399 -10.17 -17.65 -6.71
C LEU A 399 -10.71 -16.68 -7.78
N PRO A 400 -10.57 -15.36 -7.57
CA PRO A 400 -10.73 -14.34 -8.59
C PRO A 400 -9.81 -14.63 -9.79
N GLY A 401 -10.22 -14.17 -10.97
CA GLY A 401 -9.51 -14.49 -12.23
C GLY A 401 -8.06 -14.01 -12.25
N ASP A 402 -7.81 -12.80 -11.75
CA ASP A 402 -6.49 -12.18 -11.60
C ASP A 402 -5.61 -12.93 -10.59
N LEU A 403 -6.16 -13.34 -9.45
CA LEU A 403 -5.44 -14.15 -8.45
C LEU A 403 -5.09 -15.53 -9.00
N TYR A 404 -6.03 -16.21 -9.67
CA TYR A 404 -5.75 -17.49 -10.30
C TYR A 404 -4.66 -17.38 -11.38
N GLN A 405 -4.74 -16.38 -12.27
CA GLN A 405 -3.73 -16.15 -13.29
C GLN A 405 -2.35 -15.93 -12.65
N SER A 406 -2.28 -15.08 -11.62
CA SER A 406 -1.03 -14.78 -10.91
C SER A 406 -0.46 -16.02 -10.21
N PHE A 407 -1.30 -16.80 -9.54
CA PHE A 407 -0.87 -17.96 -8.76
C PHE A 407 -0.52 -19.18 -9.63
N ALA A 408 -1.20 -19.35 -10.76
CA ALA A 408 -0.86 -20.39 -11.74
C ALA A 408 0.45 -20.07 -12.46
N ALA A 409 0.69 -18.80 -12.80
CA ALA A 409 1.90 -18.36 -13.48
C ALA A 409 3.16 -18.47 -12.60
N ALA A 410 3.04 -18.33 -11.28
CA ALA A 410 4.17 -18.40 -10.35
C ALA A 410 4.92 -19.75 -10.33
N VAL A 411 4.36 -20.78 -10.97
CA VAL A 411 4.88 -22.16 -10.98
C VAL A 411 5.37 -22.59 -12.37
N ALA A 412 5.05 -21.80 -13.40
CA ALA A 412 5.56 -21.95 -14.76
C ALA A 412 6.95 -21.30 -14.88
#